data_AF-A0AA90P7T5-F1
#
_entry.id   AF-A0AA90P7T5-F1
#
_cell.length_a   1.000
_cell.length_b   1.000
_cell.length_c   1.000
_cell.angle_alpha   90.00
_cell.angle_beta   90.00
_cell.angle_gamma   90.00
#
_symmetry.space_group_name_H-M   'P 1'
#
loop_
_entity.id
_entity.type
_entity.pdbx_description
1 polymer ?
#
loop_
_entity_poly.entity_id
_entity_poly.type
_entity_poly.pdbx_seq_one_letter_code
_entity_poly.pdbx_strand_id
1 'polypeptide(L)'
;MYKQLRWIVITFFLIPLLLIVSAIPSFAEGKNNEEEGKVIFRYRTDFEDLYRFLGVNEAEYNQIRKQKSIVEIAEEKGISEDEVFNYFARKKFDALEKSYEKGDFDIRFVMDYCLRLKDDIEWEINAKKSKDGSLTTE
;
A
#
# COMPACT_ATOMS: atom_id res chain seq x y z
N MET A 1 48.35 -34.80 47.00
CA MET A 1 49.47 -33.90 46.65
C MET A 1 49.82 -34.16 45.20
N TYR A 2 49.45 -33.27 44.26
CA TYR A 2 50.10 -33.01 42.96
C TYR A 2 49.39 -31.82 42.30
N LYS A 3 50.09 -30.68 42.25
CA LYS A 3 49.76 -29.50 41.45
C LYS A 3 50.38 -29.69 40.07
N GLN A 4 49.62 -29.46 39.00
CA GLN A 4 50.14 -29.15 37.65
C GLN A 4 49.11 -28.21 36.99
N LEU A 5 49.27 -26.89 37.14
CA LEU A 5 49.99 -25.96 36.27
C LEU A 5 49.25 -25.69 34.95
N ARG A 6 48.44 -24.61 34.98
CA ARG A 6 47.92 -23.87 33.81
C ARG A 6 49.12 -23.44 32.94
N TRP A 7 49.04 -23.66 31.62
CA TRP A 7 49.54 -22.80 30.53
C TRP A 7 49.62 -23.59 29.20
N ILE A 8 48.49 -23.70 28.51
CA ILE A 8 48.41 -23.83 27.04
C ILE A 8 47.31 -22.84 26.66
N VAL A 9 47.60 -21.54 26.67
CA VAL A 9 47.98 -20.79 25.45
C VAL A 9 47.08 -21.19 24.27
N ILE A 10 45.94 -20.50 24.20
CA ILE A 10 45.60 -19.69 23.02
C ILE A 10 45.83 -20.41 21.69
N THR A 11 44.98 -21.39 21.37
CA THR A 11 44.78 -21.86 19.99
C THR A 11 43.34 -22.31 19.80
N PHE A 12 42.38 -21.38 19.88
CA PHE A 12 41.08 -21.55 19.20
C PHE A 12 40.56 -20.19 18.73
N PHE A 13 41.48 -19.43 18.12
CA PHE A 13 41.16 -18.28 17.28
C PHE A 13 41.35 -18.73 15.83
N LEU A 14 40.38 -19.47 15.29
CA LEU A 14 40.29 -19.82 13.85
C LEU A 14 38.89 -20.43 13.55
N ILE A 15 37.91 -19.55 13.27
CA ILE A 15 36.90 -19.59 12.18
C ILE A 15 35.93 -20.80 12.10
N PRO A 16 34.61 -20.66 11.81
CA PRO A 16 33.82 -19.47 11.35
C PRO A 16 32.65 -19.15 12.31
N LEU A 17 32.10 -17.94 12.51
CA LEU A 17 31.61 -16.89 11.59
C LEU A 17 31.00 -17.40 10.28
N LEU A 18 29.88 -18.14 10.33
CA LEU A 18 28.82 -18.13 9.29
C LEU A 18 27.67 -19.11 9.62
N LEU A 19 26.81 -18.77 10.58
CA LEU A 19 25.47 -19.38 10.69
C LEU A 19 24.46 -18.34 11.20
N ILE A 20 24.44 -17.16 10.58
CA ILE A 20 23.17 -16.45 10.44
C ILE A 20 22.69 -16.84 9.05
N VAL A 21 21.96 -17.95 8.97
CA VAL A 21 20.98 -18.13 7.89
C VAL A 21 19.95 -17.04 8.16
N SER A 22 20.20 -15.83 7.66
CA SER A 22 19.06 -14.98 7.34
C SER A 22 18.31 -15.79 6.29
N ALA A 23 17.09 -16.17 6.61
CA ALA A 23 16.12 -16.48 5.58
C ALA A 23 16.04 -15.22 4.72
N ILE A 24 16.89 -15.13 3.70
CA ILE A 24 16.63 -14.28 2.55
C ILE A 24 15.31 -14.85 2.05
N PRO A 25 14.18 -14.11 2.10
CA PRO A 25 13.00 -14.57 1.42
C PRO A 25 13.45 -14.79 -0.03
N SER A 26 13.48 -16.04 -0.47
CA SER A 26 13.70 -16.34 -1.87
C SER A 26 12.64 -15.56 -2.61
N PHE A 27 13.08 -14.50 -3.29
CA PHE A 27 12.27 -13.81 -4.27
C PHE A 27 11.94 -14.91 -5.28
N ALA A 28 10.74 -15.48 -5.17
CA ALA A 28 10.30 -16.51 -6.07
C ALA A 28 10.34 -15.87 -7.46
N GLU A 29 11.26 -16.36 -8.29
CA GLU A 29 11.38 -15.96 -9.68
C GLU A 29 10.05 -16.30 -10.34
N GLY A 30 9.25 -15.25 -10.57
CA GLY A 30 7.93 -15.37 -11.15
C GLY A 30 8.03 -16.10 -12.47
N LYS A 31 7.24 -17.17 -12.63
CA LYS A 31 7.07 -17.85 -13.91
C LYS A 31 6.65 -16.81 -14.95
N ASN A 32 7.55 -16.51 -15.87
CA ASN A 32 7.25 -15.73 -17.06
C ASN A 32 6.36 -16.59 -17.97
N ASN A 33 5.06 -16.58 -17.71
CA ASN A 33 4.08 -17.02 -18.69
C ASN A 33 3.79 -15.81 -19.57
N GLU A 34 4.29 -15.86 -20.80
CA GLU A 34 3.99 -14.93 -21.90
C GLU A 34 2.52 -15.09 -22.36
N GLU A 35 1.58 -14.93 -21.44
CA GLU A 35 0.20 -14.61 -21.79
C GLU A 35 0.11 -13.09 -21.76
N GLU A 36 0.09 -12.45 -22.93
CA GLU A 36 -0.07 -11.00 -23.11
C GLU A 36 -1.46 -10.52 -22.66
N GLY A 37 -1.82 -10.77 -21.40
CA GLY A 37 -2.89 -10.10 -20.70
C GLY A 37 -2.31 -8.90 -19.98
N LYS A 38 -2.78 -7.69 -20.31
CA LYS A 38 -2.48 -6.49 -19.50
C LYS A 38 -3.00 -6.73 -18.08
N VAL A 39 -2.11 -6.84 -17.10
CA VAL A 39 -2.48 -6.83 -15.68
C VAL A 39 -3.22 -5.53 -15.38
N ILE A 40 -4.44 -5.63 -14.83
CA ILE A 40 -5.25 -4.50 -14.41
C ILE A 40 -5.47 -4.61 -12.90
N PHE A 41 -4.78 -3.78 -12.13
CA PHE A 41 -5.10 -3.56 -10.72
C PHE A 41 -6.21 -2.50 -10.61
N ARG A 42 -7.29 -2.83 -9.91
CA ARG A 42 -8.39 -1.90 -9.62
C ARG A 42 -8.67 -1.93 -8.12
N TYR A 43 -8.32 -0.84 -7.44
CA TYR A 43 -8.74 -0.62 -6.06
C TYR A 43 -10.26 -0.48 -5.98
N ARG A 44 -10.88 -1.18 -5.03
CA ARG A 44 -12.31 -1.07 -4.73
C ARG A 44 -12.45 -0.34 -3.40
N THR A 45 -13.03 0.85 -3.44
CA THR A 45 -13.26 1.66 -2.25
C THR A 45 -14.16 0.93 -1.26
N ASP A 46 -13.68 0.78 -0.03
CA ASP A 46 -14.50 0.41 1.11
C ASP A 46 -15.30 1.63 1.54
N PHE A 47 -16.56 1.68 1.08
CA PHE A 47 -17.44 2.79 1.34
C PHE A 47 -17.85 2.89 2.80
N GLU A 48 -17.98 1.77 3.52
CA GLU A 48 -18.33 1.80 4.94
C GLU A 48 -17.23 2.50 5.75
N ASP A 49 -15.98 2.17 5.45
CA ASP A 49 -14.84 2.81 6.12
C ASP A 49 -14.67 4.28 5.72
N LEU A 50 -14.92 4.61 4.45
CA LEU A 50 -14.91 5.99 3.98
C LEU A 50 -15.98 6.83 4.69
N TYR A 51 -17.17 6.29 4.90
CA TYR A 51 -18.26 6.99 5.61
C TYR A 51 -17.86 7.28 7.06
N ARG A 52 -17.26 6.30 7.74
CA ARG A 52 -16.74 6.48 9.10
C ARG A 52 -15.64 7.54 9.14
N PHE A 53 -14.70 7.50 8.20
CA PHE A 53 -13.62 8.49 8.10
C PHE A 53 -14.17 9.90 7.94
N LEU A 54 -15.16 10.08 7.07
CA LEU A 54 -15.80 11.38 6.80
C LEU A 54 -16.84 11.78 7.87
N GLY A 55 -17.19 10.91 8.82
CA GLY A 55 -18.24 11.20 9.80
C GLY A 55 -19.61 11.43 9.16
N VAL A 56 -19.95 10.65 8.14
CA VAL A 56 -21.25 10.67 7.43
C VAL A 56 -21.85 9.27 7.39
N ASN A 57 -23.14 9.18 7.08
CA ASN A 57 -23.75 7.90 6.70
C ASN A 57 -23.84 7.76 5.17
N GLU A 58 -24.22 6.58 4.70
CA GLU A 58 -24.35 6.27 3.27
C GLU A 58 -25.31 7.22 2.52
N ALA A 59 -26.48 7.51 3.10
CA ALA A 59 -27.49 8.34 2.45
C ALA A 59 -27.01 9.79 2.32
N GLU A 60 -26.41 10.33 3.39
CA GLU A 60 -25.80 11.65 3.42
C GLU A 60 -24.66 11.75 2.38
N TYR A 61 -23.74 10.79 2.40
CA TYR A 61 -22.64 10.74 1.44
C TYR A 61 -23.16 10.72 0.00
N ASN A 62 -24.08 9.82 -0.33
CA ASN A 62 -24.62 9.68 -1.68
C ASN A 62 -25.36 10.94 -2.16
N GLN A 63 -25.97 11.69 -1.24
CA GLN A 63 -26.61 12.96 -1.56
C GLN A 63 -25.58 14.06 -1.82
N ILE A 64 -24.62 14.25 -0.92
CA ILE A 64 -23.64 15.35 -1.01
C ILE A 64 -22.64 15.11 -2.15
N ARG A 65 -22.24 13.86 -2.38
CA ARG A 65 -21.26 13.46 -3.43
C ARG A 65 -21.74 13.77 -4.86
N LYS A 66 -23.03 14.04 -5.07
CA LYS A 66 -23.58 14.50 -6.37
C LYS A 66 -23.20 15.94 -6.73
N GLN A 67 -22.70 16.69 -5.76
CA GLN A 67 -22.38 18.12 -5.94
C GLN A 67 -20.96 18.43 -5.47
N LYS A 68 -20.43 17.64 -4.54
CA LYS A 68 -19.12 17.86 -3.93
C LYS A 68 -18.13 16.75 -4.21
N SER A 69 -16.86 17.14 -4.22
CA SER A 69 -15.73 16.23 -4.16
C SER A 69 -15.61 15.58 -2.78
N ILE A 70 -14.72 14.61 -2.63
CA ILE A 70 -14.47 13.99 -1.31
C ILE A 70 -13.77 15.00 -0.39
N VAL A 71 -12.85 15.80 -0.94
CA VAL A 71 -12.16 16.87 -0.21
C VAL A 71 -13.16 17.90 0.31
N GLU A 72 -14.06 18.40 -0.53
CA GLU A 72 -15.08 19.37 -0.11
C GLU A 72 -16.02 18.80 0.99
N ILE A 73 -16.34 17.51 0.95
CA ILE A 73 -17.11 16.84 2.01
C ILE A 73 -16.28 16.77 3.32
N ALA A 74 -15.00 16.44 3.21
CA ALA A 74 -14.10 16.29 4.34
C ALA A 74 -13.82 17.64 5.04
N GLU A 75 -13.63 18.70 4.27
CA GLU A 75 -13.40 20.07 4.76
C GLU A 75 -14.57 20.56 5.64
N GLU A 76 -15.81 20.26 5.27
CA GLU A 76 -17.00 20.59 6.07
C GLU A 76 -17.03 19.86 7.42
N LYS A 77 -16.25 18.78 7.55
CA LYS A 77 -16.11 17.97 8.76
C LYS A 77 -14.82 18.29 9.51
N GLY A 78 -14.05 19.29 9.04
CA GLY A 78 -12.79 19.71 9.65
C GLY A 78 -11.61 18.79 9.34
N ILE A 79 -11.70 17.98 8.28
CA ILE A 79 -10.63 17.09 7.81
C ILE A 79 -9.92 17.79 6.65
N SER A 80 -8.60 17.89 6.72
CA SER A 80 -7.79 18.53 5.68
C SER A 80 -7.64 17.66 4.43
N GLU A 81 -7.36 18.28 3.27
CA GLU A 81 -7.05 17.56 2.03
C GLU A 81 -5.87 16.58 2.22
N ASP A 82 -4.83 16.98 2.95
CA ASP A 82 -3.70 16.11 3.27
C ASP A 82 -4.12 14.85 4.04
N GLU A 83 -5.06 14.96 4.97
CA GLU A 83 -5.61 13.81 5.69
C GLU A 83 -6.42 12.90 4.78
N VAL A 84 -7.20 13.46 3.85
CA VAL A 84 -7.94 12.70 2.83
C VAL A 84 -6.96 11.97 1.90
N PHE A 85 -5.93 12.67 1.39
CA PHE A 85 -4.90 12.08 0.55
C PHE A 85 -4.21 10.91 1.25
N ASN A 86 -3.79 11.12 2.51
CA ASN A 86 -3.12 10.09 3.30
C ASN A 86 -4.03 8.89 3.57
N TYR A 87 -5.33 9.10 3.80
CA TYR A 87 -6.30 8.02 3.94
C TYR A 87 -6.36 7.15 2.67
N PHE A 88 -6.53 7.76 1.49
CA PHE A 88 -6.59 7.02 0.22
C PHE A 88 -5.27 6.36 -0.14
N ALA A 89 -4.15 7.03 0.10
CA ALA A 89 -2.81 6.47 -0.13
C ALA A 89 -2.63 5.18 0.66
N ARG A 90 -2.89 5.19 1.97
CA ARG A 90 -2.80 4.00 2.83
C ARG A 90 -3.68 2.87 2.31
N LYS A 91 -4.95 3.14 2.02
CA LYS A 91 -5.88 2.10 1.55
C LYS A 91 -5.46 1.46 0.23
N LYS A 92 -4.96 2.27 -0.72
CA LYS A 92 -4.49 1.77 -2.02
C LYS A 92 -3.19 0.99 -1.88
N PHE A 93 -2.25 1.44 -1.05
CA PHE A 93 -1.02 0.71 -0.76
C PHE A 93 -1.29 -0.63 -0.07
N ASP A 94 -2.14 -0.66 0.95
CA ASP A 94 -2.51 -1.90 1.65
C ASP A 94 -3.15 -2.92 0.68
N ALA A 95 -3.97 -2.43 -0.27
CA ALA A 95 -4.58 -3.29 -1.29
C ALA A 95 -3.53 -3.78 -2.31
N LEU A 96 -2.60 -2.92 -2.71
CA LEU A 96 -1.52 -3.24 -3.65
C LEU A 96 -0.57 -4.28 -3.05
N GLU A 97 -0.16 -4.11 -1.79
CA GLU A 97 0.69 -5.05 -1.05
C GLU A 97 0.03 -6.43 -0.96
N LYS A 98 -1.26 -6.49 -0.55
CA LYS A 98 -2.00 -7.76 -0.49
C LYS A 98 -2.09 -8.48 -1.82
N SER A 99 -2.23 -7.76 -2.93
CA SER A 99 -2.25 -8.38 -4.26
C SER A 99 -0.85 -8.80 -4.74
N TYR A 100 0.17 -8.03 -4.41
CA TYR A 100 1.57 -8.41 -4.65
C TYR A 100 1.94 -9.70 -3.90
N GLU A 101 1.61 -9.79 -2.61
CA GLU A 101 1.86 -10.98 -1.78
C GLU A 101 1.13 -12.23 -2.28
N LYS A 102 -0.03 -12.08 -2.93
CA LYS A 102 -0.77 -13.16 -3.58
C LYS A 102 -0.14 -13.62 -4.90
N GLY A 103 0.78 -12.82 -5.46
CA GLY A 103 1.38 -13.07 -6.76
C GLY A 103 0.49 -12.63 -7.94
N ASP A 104 -0.47 -11.72 -7.72
CA ASP A 104 -1.33 -11.18 -8.79
C ASP A 104 -0.52 -10.40 -9.84
N PHE A 105 0.63 -9.85 -9.44
CA PHE A 105 1.58 -9.13 -10.30
C PHE A 105 2.97 -9.05 -9.66
N ASP A 106 3.96 -8.65 -10.47
CA ASP A 106 5.34 -8.52 -10.03
C ASP A 106 5.69 -7.11 -9.49
N ILE A 107 6.92 -6.96 -9.01
CA ILE A 107 7.42 -5.69 -8.47
C ILE A 107 7.52 -4.58 -9.53
N ARG A 108 7.69 -4.90 -10.82
CA ARG A 108 7.75 -3.91 -11.90
C ARG A 108 6.39 -3.24 -12.05
N PHE A 109 5.32 -4.02 -11.96
CA PHE A 109 3.96 -3.49 -11.94
C PHE A 109 3.73 -2.57 -10.73
N VAL A 110 4.15 -2.98 -9.53
CA VAL A 110 4.05 -2.15 -8.31
C VAL A 110 4.75 -0.81 -8.51
N MET A 111 5.98 -0.80 -9.03
CA MET A 111 6.73 0.42 -9.29
C MET A 111 6.02 1.33 -10.29
N ASP A 112 5.51 0.79 -11.41
CA ASP A 112 4.77 1.56 -12.41
C ASP A 112 3.47 2.16 -11.85
N TYR A 113 2.76 1.39 -11.02
CA TYR A 113 1.54 1.86 -10.35
C TYR A 113 1.84 3.01 -9.38
N CYS A 114 2.88 2.88 -8.55
CA CYS A 114 3.28 3.90 -7.59
C CYS A 114 3.63 5.25 -8.24
N LEU A 115 4.17 5.25 -9.47
CA LEU A 115 4.47 6.48 -10.21
C LEU A 115 3.22 7.32 -10.53
N ARG A 116 2.06 6.68 -10.65
CA ARG A 116 0.79 7.34 -11.01
C ARG A 116 -0.17 7.48 -9.83
N LEU A 117 0.14 6.84 -8.70
CA LEU A 117 -0.73 6.76 -7.54
C LEU A 117 -1.10 8.14 -6.97
N LYS A 118 -0.15 9.06 -6.91
CA LYS A 118 -0.40 10.43 -6.42
C LYS A 118 -1.48 11.11 -7.26
N ASP A 119 -1.29 11.16 -8.56
CA ASP A 119 -2.21 11.81 -9.48
C ASP A 119 -3.58 11.10 -9.51
N ASP A 120 -3.59 9.76 -9.44
CA ASP A 120 -4.82 8.97 -9.33
C ASP A 120 -5.61 9.30 -8.05
N ILE A 121 -4.93 9.50 -6.92
CA ILE A 121 -5.57 9.90 -5.66
C ILE A 121 -6.06 11.33 -5.76
N GLU A 122 -5.21 12.27 -6.20
CA GLU A 122 -5.58 13.68 -6.35
C GLU A 122 -6.81 13.84 -7.24
N TRP A 123 -6.86 13.10 -8.36
CA TRP A 123 -8.04 13.06 -9.22
C TRP A 123 -9.27 12.48 -8.51
N GLU A 124 -9.14 11.33 -7.82
CA GLU A 124 -10.28 10.67 -7.16
C GLU A 124 -10.90 11.54 -6.06
N ILE A 125 -10.06 12.18 -5.24
CA ILE A 125 -10.51 12.97 -4.08
C ILE A 125 -11.12 14.31 -4.51
N ASN A 126 -10.66 14.89 -5.62
CA ASN A 126 -11.13 16.17 -6.14
C ASN A 126 -12.23 16.05 -7.21
N ALA A 127 -12.39 14.91 -7.87
CA ALA A 127 -13.41 14.74 -8.90
C ALA A 127 -14.83 14.91 -8.33
N LYS A 128 -15.67 15.68 -9.02
CA LYS A 128 -17.11 15.84 -8.72
C LYS A 128 -17.92 14.86 -9.56
N LYS A 129 -19.02 14.34 -9.00
CA LYS A 129 -20.00 13.61 -9.83
C LYS A 129 -20.87 14.64 -10.55
N SER A 130 -20.84 14.62 -11.87
CA SER A 130 -21.80 15.32 -12.72
C SER A 130 -23.21 14.74 -12.54
N LYS A 131 -24.23 15.50 -12.96
CA LYS A 131 -25.65 15.10 -12.89
C LYS A 131 -25.96 13.81 -13.66
N ASP A 132 -25.15 13.48 -14.67
CA ASP A 132 -25.24 12.25 -15.47
C ASP A 132 -24.45 11.07 -14.85
N GLY A 133 -23.79 11.27 -13.72
CA GLY A 133 -22.98 10.27 -13.03
C GLY A 133 -21.53 10.18 -13.51
N SER A 134 -21.10 11.01 -14.48
CA SER A 134 -19.70 11.11 -14.90
C SER A 134 -18.84 11.86 -13.87
N LEU A 135 -17.52 11.69 -13.92
CA LEU A 135 -16.58 12.36 -13.02
C LEU A 135 -15.90 13.52 -13.77
N THR A 136 -15.90 14.72 -13.18
CA THR A 136 -15.27 15.93 -13.75
C THR A 136 -14.40 16.66 -12.72
N THR A 137 -13.40 17.40 -13.19
CA THR A 137 -12.46 18.18 -12.36
C THR A 137 -12.57 19.69 -12.64
N GLU A 138 -13.78 20.20 -12.92
CA GLU A 138 -14.01 21.63 -13.19
C GLU A 138 -13.74 22.52 -11.97
#